data_AF-A0A9R1BWR9-F1
#
_entry.id   AF-A0A9R1BWR9-F1
#
_cell.length_a   1.000
_cell.length_b   1.000
_cell.length_c   1.000
_cell.angle_alpha   90.00
_cell.angle_beta   90.00
_cell.angle_gamma   90.00
#
_symmetry.space_group_name_H-M   'P 1'
#
loop_
_entity.id
_entity.type
_entity.pdbx_description
1 polymer ?
#
loop_
_entity_poly.entity_id
_entity_poly.type
_entity_poly.pdbx_seq_one_letter_code
_entity_poly.pdbx_strand_id
1 'polypeptide(L)'
;MSGGAARELHGDGEKKAINSELWHACSGPLVAMPPVGSLVVYFPQGHSEQVAASMHKEVDIIPNYPSLPSKLICKLLSLTLHADSETDEVYAQMTLQPVNKYDRDAMLASELGLKQNKQPVEFFCKTLTASDTSTHGGFSVPRRAAEKIFPPLDFTMQPPAQELMAKDLHDIPWKFRHIFRGQPKRHLLTTGWSVFVSTKRLLAGDSVLFIRMRNLSFS
;
A
#
# COMPACT_ATOMS: atom_id res chain seq x y z
N MET A 1 25.71 -33.52 38.80
CA MET A 1 24.46 -32.98 38.24
C MET A 1 24.46 -31.47 38.44
N SER A 2 24.72 -30.71 37.38
CA SER A 2 24.53 -29.26 37.35
C SER A 2 24.05 -28.96 35.93
N GLY A 3 22.77 -28.59 35.82
CA GLY A 3 22.05 -28.44 34.57
C GLY A 3 22.50 -27.20 33.81
N GLY A 4 22.86 -27.38 32.55
CA GLY A 4 23.05 -26.30 31.60
C GLY A 4 21.69 -25.70 31.23
N ALA A 5 21.51 -24.41 31.49
CA ALA A 5 20.38 -23.64 30.97
C ALA A 5 20.56 -23.49 29.45
N ALA A 6 19.68 -24.13 28.69
CA ALA A 6 19.53 -23.91 27.27
C ALA A 6 19.11 -22.44 27.05
N ARG A 7 19.94 -21.70 26.31
CA ARG A 7 19.55 -20.39 25.77
C ARG A 7 18.46 -20.64 24.73
N GLU A 8 17.24 -20.22 25.06
CA GLU A 8 16.17 -20.07 24.07
C GLU A 8 16.61 -19.04 23.04
N LEU A 9 16.92 -19.54 21.83
CA LEU A 9 17.07 -18.72 20.65
C LEU A 9 15.69 -18.15 20.33
N HIS A 10 15.53 -16.84 20.54
CA HIS A 10 14.39 -16.08 20.05
C HIS A 10 14.24 -16.37 18.55
N GLY A 11 13.12 -16.99 18.18
CA GLY A 11 12.73 -17.21 16.81
C GLY A 11 12.67 -15.88 16.07
N ASP A 12 13.33 -15.86 14.92
CA ASP A 12 13.20 -14.83 13.89
C ASP A 12 11.72 -14.56 13.67
N GLY A 13 11.27 -13.34 14.00
CA GLY A 13 9.88 -12.96 13.89
C GLY A 13 9.49 -13.03 12.42
N GLU A 14 8.63 -13.98 12.05
CA GLU A 14 8.01 -14.03 10.74
C GLU A 14 7.43 -12.65 10.43
N LYS A 15 8.11 -11.88 9.56
CA LYS A 15 7.59 -10.62 9.06
C LYS A 15 6.29 -10.93 8.33
N LYS A 16 5.19 -10.65 9.01
CA LYS A 16 3.85 -10.87 8.49
C LYS A 16 3.72 -10.17 7.13
N ALA A 17 3.28 -10.91 6.13
CA ALA A 17 3.16 -10.40 4.77
C ALA A 17 2.24 -9.17 4.72
N ILE A 18 2.68 -8.13 4.01
CA ILE A 18 1.90 -6.91 3.81
C ILE A 18 0.54 -7.22 3.18
N ASN A 19 -0.49 -6.50 3.59
CA ASN A 19 -1.81 -6.66 3.00
C ASN A 19 -1.80 -6.23 1.53
N SER A 20 -2.04 -7.19 0.63
CA SER A 20 -1.97 -6.94 -0.83
C SER A 20 -2.99 -5.91 -1.31
N GLU A 21 -4.23 -5.91 -0.80
CA GLU A 21 -5.26 -4.94 -1.20
C GLU A 21 -4.86 -3.51 -0.82
N LEU A 22 -4.33 -3.33 0.40
CA LEU A 22 -3.82 -2.06 0.87
C LEU A 22 -2.60 -1.59 0.08
N TRP A 23 -1.65 -2.49 -0.18
CA TRP A 23 -0.47 -2.18 -0.98
C TRP A 23 -0.84 -1.70 -2.39
N HIS A 24 -1.81 -2.35 -3.06
CA HIS A 24 -2.26 -1.94 -4.39
C HIS A 24 -3.02 -0.61 -4.39
N ALA A 25 -3.80 -0.32 -3.35
CA ALA A 25 -4.46 0.97 -3.24
C ALA A 25 -3.44 2.11 -3.04
N CYS A 26 -2.37 1.86 -2.28
CA CYS A 26 -1.28 2.82 -2.07
C CYS A 26 -0.41 3.00 -3.33
N SER A 27 -0.16 1.94 -4.10
CA SER A 27 0.67 2.04 -5.32
C SER A 27 -0.04 2.75 -6.48
N GLY A 28 -1.37 2.84 -6.40
CA GLY A 28 -2.19 3.64 -7.31
C GLY A 28 -2.87 2.82 -8.41
N PRO A 29 -3.93 3.38 -9.02
CA PRO A 29 -4.85 2.61 -9.87
C PRO A 29 -4.25 2.11 -11.19
N LEU A 30 -3.09 2.64 -11.60
CA LEU A 30 -2.39 2.25 -12.82
C LEU A 30 -1.37 1.12 -12.60
N VAL A 31 -1.09 0.75 -11.34
CA VAL A 31 -0.11 -0.28 -11.02
C VAL A 31 -0.73 -1.67 -11.13
N ALA A 32 -0.12 -2.50 -11.97
CA ALA A 32 -0.47 -3.90 -12.12
C ALA A 32 0.77 -4.78 -11.96
N MET A 33 0.65 -5.78 -11.08
CA MET A 33 1.74 -6.72 -10.81
C MET A 33 1.56 -8.00 -11.63
N PRO A 34 2.56 -8.45 -12.39
CA PRO A 34 2.49 -9.71 -13.12
C PRO A 34 2.45 -10.90 -12.15
N PRO A 35 1.75 -12.00 -12.50
CA PRO A 35 1.69 -13.17 -11.64
C PRO A 35 3.05 -13.89 -11.62
N VAL A 36 3.42 -14.43 -10.46
CA VAL A 36 4.62 -15.29 -10.35
C VAL A 36 4.51 -16.46 -11.33
N GLY A 37 5.61 -16.77 -11.99
CA GLY A 37 5.71 -17.79 -13.04
C GLY A 37 5.44 -17.29 -14.46
N SER A 38 4.91 -16.08 -14.65
CA SER A 38 4.70 -15.48 -15.98
C SER A 38 6.00 -15.05 -16.67
N LEU A 39 5.89 -14.83 -17.98
CA LEU A 39 6.90 -14.18 -18.78
C LEU A 39 6.71 -12.66 -18.73
N VAL A 40 7.81 -11.95 -18.47
CA VAL A 40 7.87 -10.50 -18.47
C VAL A 40 9.01 -10.03 -19.37
N VAL A 41 8.91 -8.82 -19.87
CA VAL A 41 10.00 -8.15 -20.58
C VAL A 41 10.64 -7.14 -19.65
N TYR A 42 11.89 -7.37 -19.29
CA TYR A 42 12.69 -6.43 -18.51
C TYR A 42 13.41 -5.46 -19.45
N PHE A 43 13.26 -4.16 -19.18
CA PHE A 43 13.91 -3.08 -19.92
C PHE A 43 14.97 -2.43 -19.01
N PRO A 44 16.27 -2.72 -19.21
CA PRO A 44 17.33 -2.12 -18.40
C PRO A 44 17.29 -0.59 -18.39
N GLN A 45 16.95 0.03 -19.53
CA GLN A 45 16.81 1.48 -19.63
C GLN A 45 15.75 2.04 -18.66
N GLY A 46 14.55 1.44 -18.63
CA GLY A 46 13.49 1.88 -17.73
C GLY A 46 13.86 1.70 -16.24
N HIS A 47 14.62 0.65 -15.92
CA HIS A 47 15.20 0.51 -14.57
C HIS A 47 16.15 1.67 -14.27
N SER A 48 17.07 1.99 -15.18
CA SER A 48 18.00 3.12 -14.99
C SER A 48 17.28 4.45 -14.81
N GLU A 49 16.21 4.70 -15.57
CA GLU A 49 15.35 5.88 -15.42
C GLU A 49 14.70 5.93 -14.03
N GLN A 50 14.20 4.80 -13.51
CA GLN A 50 13.65 4.73 -12.16
C GLN A 50 14.70 5.00 -11.07
N VAL A 51 15.91 4.45 -11.21
CA VAL A 51 17.03 4.69 -10.26
C VAL A 51 17.46 6.14 -10.28
N ALA A 52 17.45 6.79 -11.45
CA ALA A 52 17.78 8.20 -11.57
C ALA A 52 16.77 9.09 -10.83
N ALA A 53 15.48 8.82 -11.03
CA ALA A 53 14.40 9.51 -10.36
C ALA A 53 14.50 9.39 -8.83
N SER A 54 14.79 8.19 -8.31
CA SER A 54 14.92 7.96 -6.86
C SER A 54 16.16 8.63 -6.24
N MET A 55 17.26 8.74 -7.01
CA MET A 55 18.48 9.40 -6.56
C MET A 55 18.45 10.93 -6.70
N HIS A 56 17.40 11.50 -7.32
CA HIS A 56 17.29 12.91 -7.67
C HIS A 56 18.52 13.44 -8.43
N LYS A 57 19.08 12.61 -9.32
CA LYS A 57 20.21 12.95 -10.18
C LYS A 57 19.78 12.87 -11.63
N GLU A 58 20.18 13.86 -12.43
CA GLU A 58 20.12 13.71 -13.88
C GLU A 58 21.06 12.59 -14.32
N VAL A 59 20.63 11.77 -15.28
CA VAL A 59 21.46 10.69 -15.81
C VAL A 59 22.44 11.29 -16.81
N ASP A 60 23.49 11.93 -16.31
CA ASP A 60 24.48 12.56 -17.17
C ASP A 60 25.25 11.53 -18.02
N ILE A 61 25.36 10.28 -17.54
CA ILE A 61 26.04 9.19 -18.23
C ILE A 61 25.37 7.85 -17.90
N ILE A 62 24.58 7.30 -18.84
CA ILE A 62 24.20 5.87 -18.78
C ILE A 62 25.47 5.08 -19.16
N PRO A 63 26.00 4.22 -18.28
CA PRO A 63 27.13 3.38 -18.67
C PRO A 63 26.72 2.52 -19.87
N ASN A 64 27.48 2.59 -20.96
CA ASN A 64 27.23 1.75 -22.11
C ASN A 64 27.66 0.32 -21.78
N TYR A 65 26.71 -0.61 -21.82
CA TYR A 65 26.95 -2.05 -21.68
C TYR A 65 26.70 -2.71 -23.04
N PRO A 66 27.72 -2.84 -23.92
CA PRO A 66 27.52 -3.30 -25.30
C PRO A 66 26.94 -4.71 -25.40
N SER A 67 27.15 -5.53 -24.37
CA SER A 67 26.66 -6.90 -24.28
C SER A 67 25.27 -7.02 -23.65
N LEU A 68 24.70 -5.92 -23.15
CA LEU A 68 23.38 -5.92 -22.52
C LEU A 68 22.31 -5.58 -23.58
N PRO A 69 21.41 -6.51 -23.92
CA PRO A 69 20.33 -6.20 -24.85
C PRO A 69 19.35 -5.19 -24.23
N SER A 70 18.71 -4.37 -25.07
CA SER A 70 17.72 -3.36 -24.65
C SER A 70 16.46 -3.94 -24.04
N LYS A 71 16.23 -5.25 -24.21
CA LYS A 71 15.12 -6.01 -23.66
C LYS A 71 15.57 -7.43 -23.31
N LEU A 72 15.11 -7.92 -22.18
CA LEU A 72 15.36 -9.27 -21.70
C LEU A 72 14.01 -9.96 -21.45
N ILE A 73 13.81 -11.13 -22.04
CA ILE A 73 12.63 -11.95 -21.72
C ILE A 73 12.98 -12.76 -20.48
N CYS A 74 12.19 -12.63 -19.44
CA CYS A 74 12.43 -13.26 -18.15
C CYS A 74 11.21 -14.03 -17.66
N LYS A 75 11.44 -15.11 -16.92
CA LYS A 75 10.43 -15.72 -16.05
C LYS A 75 10.48 -15.02 -14.69
N LEU A 76 9.33 -14.59 -14.18
CA LEU A 76 9.20 -14.05 -12.83
C LEU A 76 9.21 -15.19 -11.80
N LEU A 77 10.29 -15.32 -11.04
CA LEU A 77 10.46 -16.39 -10.04
C LEU A 77 9.78 -16.08 -8.71
N SER A 78 9.84 -14.83 -8.27
CA SER A 78 9.19 -14.40 -7.04
C SER A 78 8.79 -12.93 -7.10
N LEU A 79 7.73 -12.59 -6.38
CA LEU A 79 7.25 -11.24 -6.17
C LEU A 79 6.94 -11.07 -4.69
N THR A 80 7.60 -10.13 -4.02
CA THR A 80 7.29 -9.73 -2.65
C THR A 80 6.97 -8.24 -2.61
N LEU A 81 5.96 -7.89 -1.82
CA LEU A 81 5.47 -6.52 -1.67
C LEU A 81 5.99 -5.97 -0.34
N HIS A 82 6.42 -4.71 -0.34
CA HIS A 82 7.04 -4.05 0.80
C HIS A 82 6.56 -2.61 0.92
N ALA A 83 6.73 -2.06 2.11
CA ALA A 83 6.59 -0.63 2.37
C ALA A 83 7.78 -0.17 3.22
N ASP A 84 8.35 0.99 2.89
CA ASP A 84 9.39 1.60 3.70
C ASP A 84 8.82 2.02 5.06
N SER A 85 9.52 1.69 6.15
CA SER A 85 9.03 1.93 7.52
C SER A 85 9.05 3.38 7.96
N GLU A 86 9.83 4.23 7.28
CA GLU A 86 9.95 5.65 7.61
C GLU A 86 9.09 6.52 6.69
N THR A 87 9.02 6.19 5.40
CA THR A 87 8.34 7.02 4.39
C THR A 87 6.96 6.50 3.99
N ASP A 88 6.57 5.29 4.39
CA ASP A 88 5.39 4.57 3.89
C ASP A 88 5.39 4.36 2.36
N GLU A 89 6.53 4.54 1.68
CA GLU A 89 6.65 4.31 0.24
C GLU A 89 6.52 2.82 -0.07
N VAL A 90 5.57 2.47 -0.94
CA VAL A 90 5.33 1.09 -1.35
C VAL A 90 6.23 0.70 -2.52
N TYR A 91 6.89 -0.45 -2.41
CA TYR A 91 7.72 -1.00 -3.48
C TYR A 91 7.57 -2.52 -3.58
N ALA A 92 7.97 -3.05 -4.73
CA ALA A 92 7.91 -4.48 -5.02
C ALA A 92 9.30 -5.00 -5.37
N GLN A 93 9.65 -6.15 -4.81
CA GLN A 93 10.86 -6.87 -5.15
C GLN A 93 10.50 -8.04 -6.07
N MET A 94 11.12 -8.06 -7.24
CA MET A 94 10.93 -9.11 -8.25
C MET A 94 12.23 -9.85 -8.47
N THR A 95 12.16 -11.18 -8.49
CA THR A 95 13.30 -12.02 -8.92
C THR A 95 13.05 -12.49 -10.34
N LEU A 96 13.91 -12.08 -11.28
CA LEU A 96 13.77 -12.38 -12.71
C LEU A 96 14.86 -13.34 -13.17
N GLN A 97 14.47 -14.37 -13.93
CA GLN A 97 15.40 -15.27 -14.60
C GLN A 97 15.32 -15.08 -16.12
N PRO A 98 16.39 -14.62 -16.80
CA PRO A 98 16.43 -14.54 -18.25
C PRO A 98 16.19 -15.91 -18.90
N VAL A 99 15.37 -15.97 -19.94
CA VAL A 99 15.05 -17.20 -20.67
C VAL A 99 15.23 -17.03 -22.17
N ASN A 100 15.79 -18.06 -22.82
CA ASN A 100 16.01 -18.10 -24.27
C ASN A 100 14.92 -18.91 -25.02
N LYS A 101 14.03 -19.58 -24.30
CA LYS A 101 12.94 -20.41 -24.84
C LYS A 101 11.65 -20.12 -24.08
N TYR A 102 10.54 -20.12 -24.80
CA TYR A 102 9.21 -19.92 -24.22
C TYR A 102 8.71 -21.22 -23.62
N ASP A 103 8.62 -21.26 -22.29
CA ASP A 103 7.96 -22.33 -21.55
C ASP A 103 6.43 -22.19 -21.73
N ARG A 104 5.74 -23.26 -22.15
CA ARG A 104 4.27 -23.22 -22.36
C ARG A 104 3.55 -22.86 -21.07
N ASP A 105 4.05 -23.33 -19.93
CA ASP A 105 3.43 -23.05 -18.63
C ASP A 105 3.55 -21.57 -18.27
N ALA A 106 4.69 -20.95 -18.61
CA ALA A 106 4.91 -19.53 -18.40
C ALA A 106 4.05 -18.65 -19.32
N MET A 107 3.78 -19.09 -20.56
CA MET A 107 2.82 -18.43 -21.45
C MET A 107 1.40 -18.49 -20.89
N LEU A 108 0.96 -19.66 -20.44
CA LEU A 108 -0.37 -19.83 -19.85
C LEU A 108 -0.53 -18.99 -18.57
N ALA A 109 0.47 -18.95 -17.70
CA ALA A 109 0.47 -18.09 -16.51
C ALA A 109 0.33 -16.60 -16.85
N SER A 110 0.97 -16.16 -17.94
CA SER A 110 0.87 -14.79 -18.44
C SER A 110 -0.55 -14.47 -18.91
N GLU A 111 -1.18 -15.36 -19.68
CA GLU A 111 -2.56 -15.20 -20.16
C GLU A 111 -3.58 -15.18 -19.01
N LEU A 112 -3.40 -16.04 -18.01
CA LEU A 112 -4.26 -16.07 -16.82
C LEU A 112 -4.11 -14.79 -15.99
N GLY A 113 -2.90 -14.24 -15.88
CA GLY A 113 -2.63 -12.97 -15.21
C GLY A 113 -3.38 -11.79 -15.81
N LEU A 114 -3.43 -11.69 -17.13
CA LEU A 114 -4.16 -10.63 -17.84
C LEU A 114 -5.68 -10.70 -17.62
N LYS A 115 -6.20 -11.88 -17.27
CA LYS A 115 -7.63 -12.12 -17.02
C LYS A 115 -8.03 -11.98 -15.56
N GLN A 116 -7.08 -11.78 -14.64
CA GLN A 116 -7.41 -11.54 -13.23
C GLN A 116 -8.07 -10.17 -13.08
N ASN A 117 -9.40 -10.16 -13.18
CA ASN A 117 -10.24 -9.03 -12.82
C ASN A 117 -10.18 -8.87 -11.30
N LYS A 118 -9.19 -8.12 -10.80
CA LYS A 118 -9.10 -7.76 -9.39
C LYS A 118 -10.34 -6.94 -9.09
N GLN A 119 -11.29 -7.54 -8.36
CA GLN A 119 -12.49 -6.79 -7.94
C GLN A 119 -12.04 -5.52 -7.24
N PRO A 120 -12.64 -4.36 -7.55
CA PRO A 120 -12.18 -3.09 -7.04
C PRO A 120 -12.29 -3.11 -5.51
N VAL A 121 -11.14 -3.00 -4.86
CA VAL A 121 -11.05 -2.76 -3.42
C VAL A 121 -11.84 -1.49 -3.12
N GLU A 122 -12.72 -1.52 -2.12
CA GLU A 122 -13.47 -0.33 -1.74
C GLU A 122 -12.56 0.60 -0.95
N PHE A 123 -12.10 1.67 -1.59
CA PHE A 123 -11.31 2.70 -0.94
C PHE A 123 -11.78 4.11 -1.32
N PHE A 124 -11.36 5.08 -0.53
CA PHE A 124 -11.30 6.47 -0.99
C PHE A 124 -9.90 7.02 -0.74
N CYS A 125 -9.45 7.89 -1.65
CA CYS A 125 -8.26 8.68 -1.50
C CYS A 125 -8.66 10.15 -1.42
N LYS A 126 -8.07 10.90 -0.49
CA LYS A 126 -8.27 12.33 -0.38
C LYS A 126 -6.93 13.03 -0.18
N THR A 127 -6.69 14.03 -1.03
CA THR A 127 -5.64 15.03 -0.82
C THR A 127 -5.97 15.90 0.38
N LEU A 128 -5.03 16.03 1.32
CA LEU A 128 -5.18 16.77 2.54
C LEU A 128 -5.18 18.28 2.26
N THR A 129 -6.15 18.97 2.83
CA THR A 129 -6.20 20.43 2.83
C THR A 129 -5.44 20.99 4.03
N ALA A 130 -5.12 22.29 4.01
CA ALA A 130 -4.50 22.97 5.16
C ALA A 130 -5.31 22.83 6.46
N SER A 131 -6.65 22.77 6.36
CA SER A 131 -7.49 22.53 7.55
C SER A 131 -7.36 21.12 8.09
N ASP A 132 -7.15 20.12 7.22
CA ASP A 132 -7.00 18.72 7.65
C ASP A 132 -5.69 18.53 8.43
N THR A 133 -4.62 19.25 8.11
CA THR A 133 -3.32 19.11 8.81
C THR A 133 -3.12 20.07 9.98
N SER A 134 -4.10 20.93 10.26
CA SER A 134 -4.03 21.88 11.39
C SER A 134 -4.21 21.19 12.74
N THR A 135 -3.52 21.66 13.78
CA THR A 135 -3.51 21.05 15.13
C THR A 135 -4.89 20.99 15.80
N HIS A 136 -5.78 21.91 15.44
CA HIS A 136 -7.14 21.99 16.00
C HIS A 136 -8.22 21.56 14.99
N GLY A 137 -7.82 21.28 13.74
CA GLY A 137 -8.68 20.75 12.70
C GLY A 137 -8.85 19.24 12.82
N GLY A 138 -9.99 18.76 12.35
CA GLY A 138 -10.20 17.33 12.08
C GLY A 138 -10.08 17.05 10.60
N PHE A 139 -10.04 15.78 10.23
CA PHE A 139 -10.13 15.36 8.85
C PHE A 139 -11.56 15.44 8.34
N SER A 140 -11.80 16.21 7.27
CA SER A 140 -13.12 16.25 6.62
C SER A 140 -13.30 15.08 5.67
N VAL A 141 -14.23 14.18 5.96
CA VAL A 141 -14.46 12.99 5.14
C VAL A 141 -15.56 13.30 4.11
N PRO A 142 -15.33 13.04 2.80
CA PRO A 142 -16.39 13.18 1.80
C PRO A 142 -17.59 12.29 2.15
N ARG A 143 -18.82 12.81 2.03
CA ARG A 143 -20.04 12.10 2.45
C ARG A 143 -20.16 10.69 1.84
N ARG A 144 -20.03 10.57 0.51
CA ARG A 144 -20.10 9.29 -0.20
C ARG A 144 -19.04 8.29 0.28
N ALA A 145 -17.86 8.80 0.67
CA ALA A 145 -16.77 7.98 1.17
C ALA A 145 -17.07 7.46 2.59
N ALA A 146 -17.57 8.33 3.48
CA ALA A 146 -17.95 7.93 4.84
C ALA A 146 -19.06 6.88 4.85
N GLU A 147 -20.11 7.08 4.04
CA GLU A 147 -21.26 6.17 3.94
C GLU A 147 -20.88 4.80 3.33
N LYS A 148 -19.83 4.74 2.50
CA LYS A 148 -19.37 3.51 1.85
C LYS A 148 -18.33 2.75 2.69
N ILE A 149 -17.30 3.46 3.17
CA ILE A 149 -16.12 2.83 3.77
C ILE A 149 -16.28 2.59 5.27
N PHE A 150 -16.91 3.50 6.01
CA PHE A 150 -17.01 3.35 7.47
C PHE A 150 -18.25 2.55 7.86
N PRO A 151 -18.27 1.93 9.06
CA PRO A 151 -19.49 1.39 9.62
C PRO A 151 -20.55 2.50 9.73
N PRO A 152 -21.84 2.19 9.53
CA PRO A 152 -22.92 3.18 9.68
C PRO A 152 -22.91 3.81 11.08
N LEU A 153 -23.17 5.11 11.15
CA LEU A 153 -23.38 5.80 12.43
C LEU A 153 -24.78 5.50 12.97
N ASP A 154 -24.91 5.44 14.29
CA ASP A 154 -26.21 5.54 14.95
C ASP A 154 -26.64 7.02 15.00
N PHE A 155 -27.65 7.36 14.19
CA PHE A 155 -28.19 8.72 14.10
C PHE A 155 -29.18 9.09 15.20
N THR A 156 -29.50 8.17 16.11
CA THR A 156 -30.30 8.47 17.30
C THR A 156 -29.49 9.20 18.37
N MET A 157 -28.16 9.06 18.35
CA MET A 157 -27.23 9.76 19.23
C MET A 157 -27.09 11.25 18.88
N GLN A 158 -26.78 12.10 19.88
CA GLN A 158 -26.54 13.53 19.69
C GLN A 158 -25.19 13.98 20.29
N PRO A 159 -24.18 14.32 19.46
CA PRO A 159 -24.09 14.10 18.01
C PRO A 159 -23.82 12.62 17.65
N PRO A 160 -24.20 12.14 16.45
CA PRO A 160 -23.84 10.81 15.97
C PRO A 160 -22.32 10.65 15.89
N ALA A 161 -21.78 9.66 16.60
CA ALA A 161 -20.34 9.40 16.63
C ALA A 161 -20.04 7.94 16.90
N GLN A 162 -18.87 7.48 16.46
CA GLN A 162 -18.33 6.16 16.73
C GLN A 162 -16.81 6.23 16.80
N GLU A 163 -16.23 5.12 17.24
CA GLU A 163 -14.80 4.90 17.25
C GLU A 163 -14.42 3.99 16.10
N LEU A 164 -13.45 4.40 15.29
CA LEU A 164 -12.89 3.60 14.21
C LEU A 164 -11.51 3.11 14.62
N MET A 165 -11.25 1.83 14.33
CA MET A 165 -9.92 1.24 14.43
C MET A 165 -9.48 0.83 13.03
N ALA A 166 -8.38 1.41 12.56
CA ALA A 166 -7.74 1.08 11.30
C ALA A 166 -6.33 0.55 11.56
N LYS A 167 -5.73 -0.10 10.57
CA LYS A 167 -4.31 -0.46 10.57
C LYS A 167 -3.65 0.14 9.34
N ASP A 168 -2.42 0.62 9.49
CA ASP A 168 -1.63 1.10 8.35
C ASP A 168 -0.88 -0.06 7.65
N LEU A 169 -0.04 0.28 6.68
CA LEU A 169 0.77 -0.68 5.90
C LEU A 169 1.69 -1.55 6.80
N HIS A 170 2.01 -1.09 8.00
CA HIS A 170 2.90 -1.73 8.95
C HIS A 170 2.14 -2.44 10.09
N ASP A 171 0.84 -2.69 9.90
CA ASP A 171 -0.05 -3.30 10.89
C ASP A 171 -0.22 -2.47 12.20
N ILE A 172 0.24 -1.21 12.23
CA ILE A 172 0.13 -0.33 13.39
C ILE A 172 -1.33 0.13 13.54
N PRO A 173 -1.97 -0.10 14.70
CA PRO A 173 -3.35 0.28 14.90
C PRO A 173 -3.50 1.79 15.12
N TRP A 174 -4.44 2.39 14.40
CA TRP A 174 -4.80 3.79 14.50
C TRP A 174 -6.26 3.94 14.92
N LYS A 175 -6.46 4.76 15.94
CA LYS A 175 -7.76 4.97 16.59
C LYS A 175 -8.28 6.35 16.25
N PHE A 176 -9.47 6.43 15.67
CA PHE A 176 -10.09 7.70 15.26
C PHE A 176 -11.50 7.85 15.82
N ARG A 177 -11.85 9.04 16.28
CA ARG A 177 -13.25 9.40 16.56
C ARG A 177 -13.91 9.93 15.29
N HIS A 178 -14.79 9.12 14.70
CA HIS A 178 -15.66 9.51 13.59
C HIS A 178 -16.94 10.15 14.14
N ILE A 179 -17.25 11.37 13.70
CA ILE A 179 -18.40 12.14 14.18
C ILE A 179 -19.09 12.87 13.02
N PHE A 180 -20.42 12.92 13.05
CA PHE A 180 -21.22 13.68 12.09
C PHE A 180 -21.80 14.93 12.78
N ARG A 181 -21.22 16.11 12.50
CA ARG A 181 -21.58 17.37 13.18
C ARG A 181 -21.33 18.59 12.29
N GLY A 182 -21.60 19.79 12.83
CA GLY A 182 -21.37 21.08 12.16
C GLY A 182 -22.59 21.59 11.40
N GLN A 183 -22.46 22.79 10.83
CA GLN A 183 -23.48 23.44 10.01
C GLN A 183 -22.84 23.98 8.71
N PRO A 184 -23.14 23.39 7.54
CA PRO A 184 -23.92 22.17 7.34
C PRO A 184 -23.23 20.94 7.97
N LYS A 185 -24.01 19.89 8.26
CA LYS A 185 -23.48 18.66 8.88
C LYS A 185 -22.50 17.94 7.95
N ARG A 186 -21.36 17.50 8.48
CA ARG A 186 -20.28 16.83 7.76
C ARG A 186 -19.70 15.70 8.59
N HIS A 187 -19.10 14.71 7.91
CA HIS A 187 -18.35 13.64 8.54
C HIS A 187 -16.94 14.12 8.85
N LEU A 188 -16.47 13.88 10.08
CA LEU A 188 -15.16 14.30 10.55
C LEU A 188 -14.46 13.14 11.27
N LEU A 189 -13.15 13.00 11.07
CA LEU A 189 -12.29 12.32 12.05
C LEU A 189 -11.68 13.39 12.96
N THR A 190 -11.83 13.22 14.27
CA THR A 190 -11.43 14.21 15.26
C THR A 190 -10.33 13.67 16.17
N THR A 191 -10.66 13.18 17.36
CA THR A 191 -9.70 12.56 18.28
C THR A 191 -8.90 11.47 17.55
N GLY A 192 -7.58 11.50 17.72
CA GLY A 192 -6.63 10.59 17.07
C GLY A 192 -6.10 11.05 15.71
N TRP A 193 -6.82 11.95 15.01
CA TRP A 193 -6.39 12.42 13.70
C TRP A 193 -5.12 13.28 13.75
N SER A 194 -5.05 14.25 14.65
CA SER A 194 -3.85 15.11 14.78
C SER A 194 -2.60 14.32 15.15
N VAL A 195 -2.75 13.27 15.97
CA VAL A 195 -1.66 12.35 16.33
C VAL A 195 -1.20 11.56 15.11
N PHE A 196 -2.13 11.06 14.29
CA PHE A 196 -1.79 10.39 13.03
C PHE A 196 -1.02 11.32 12.08
N VAL A 197 -1.52 12.54 11.87
CA VAL A 197 -0.86 13.57 11.03
C VAL A 197 0.56 13.85 11.52
N SER A 198 0.75 14.09 12.82
CA SER A 198 2.08 14.40 13.37
C SER A 198 3.05 13.23 13.27
N THR A 199 2.58 12.00 13.55
CA THR A 199 3.44 10.82 13.54
C THR A 199 3.85 10.44 12.12
N LYS A 200 2.91 10.53 11.17
CA LYS A 200 3.15 10.28 9.74
C LYS A 200 3.74 11.49 9.01
N ARG A 201 3.98 12.60 9.72
CA ARG A 201 4.55 13.86 9.20
C ARG A 201 3.81 14.40 7.97
N LEU A 202 2.49 14.26 7.96
CA LEU A 202 1.65 14.62 6.82
C LEU A 202 1.48 16.15 6.69
N LEU A 203 1.53 16.62 5.45
CA LEU A 203 1.38 18.02 5.06
C LEU A 203 0.16 18.20 4.13
N ALA A 204 -0.26 19.46 3.97
CA ALA A 204 -1.27 19.78 2.98
C ALA A 204 -0.72 19.49 1.58
N GLY A 205 -1.51 18.79 0.76
CA GLY A 205 -1.05 18.24 -0.52
C GLY A 205 -0.75 16.75 -0.49
N ASP A 206 -0.44 16.18 0.68
CA ASP A 206 -0.30 14.73 0.83
C ASP A 206 -1.65 14.05 0.65
N SER A 207 -1.66 12.73 0.44
CA SER A 207 -2.89 11.97 0.27
C SER A 207 -3.03 10.90 1.33
N VAL A 208 -4.25 10.76 1.86
CA VAL A 208 -4.61 9.67 2.78
C VAL A 208 -5.68 8.80 2.15
N LEU A 209 -5.50 7.50 2.29
CA LEU A 209 -6.42 6.49 1.80
C LEU A 209 -7.04 5.73 2.97
N PHE A 210 -8.33 5.45 2.86
CA PHE A 210 -9.01 4.52 3.74
C PHE A 210 -9.63 3.41 2.91
N ILE A 211 -9.47 2.18 3.37
CA ILE A 211 -9.93 0.99 2.70
C ILE A 211 -10.87 0.23 3.62
N ARG A 212 -12.01 -0.20 3.08
CA ARG A 212 -12.86 -1.18 3.74
C ARG A 212 -12.47 -2.54 3.22
N MET A 213 -11.76 -3.31 4.05
CA MET A 213 -11.55 -4.72 3.75
C MET A 213 -12.90 -5.43 3.81
N ARG A 214 -13.18 -6.27 2.83
CA ARG A 214 -14.30 -7.19 2.94
C ARG A 214 -13.92 -8.19 4.02
N ASN A 215 -14.67 -8.21 5.12
CA ASN A 215 -14.53 -9.30 6.09
C ASN A 215 -14.77 -10.60 5.32
N LEU A 216 -13.72 -11.43 5.19
CA LEU A 216 -13.93 -12.86 5.10
C LEU A 216 -14.67 -13.21 6.39
N SER A 217 -15.94 -13.56 6.25
CA SER A 217 -16.74 -14.15 7.31
C SER A 217 -15.89 -15.17 8.07
N PHE A 218 -15.64 -14.94 9.36
CA PHE A 218 -15.28 -16.03 10.24
C PHE A 218 -16.53 -16.93 10.30
N SER A 219 -16.45 -18.08 9.65
CA SER A 219 -17.30 -19.25 9.91
C SER A 219 -16.91 -19.87 11.25
#